data_AF-A0A928ATU2-F1
#
_entry.id   AF-A0A928ATU2-F1
#
_cell.length_a   1.000
_cell.length_b   1.000
_cell.length_c   1.000
_cell.angle_alpha   90.00
_cell.angle_beta   90.00
_cell.angle_gamma   90.00
#
_symmetry.space_group_name_H-M   'P 1'
#
loop_
_entity.id
_entity.type
_entity.pdbx_description
1 polymer ?
#
loop_
_entity_poly.entity_id
_entity_poly.type
_entity_poly.pdbx_seq_one_letter_code
_entity_poly.pdbx_strand_id
1 'polypeptide(L)'
;MEYLDCSGNNLTELDIQRLQKLTTLDCTDNANLTTIYVWFNFTAPTGFTKPEGAEYIEPAIAAPEGYELVWHDEFDTAGVSSPSTDNWWYETGDGGWGNNELQDYVSGGKYNGTRIAEVSDGTLKITAQKIDGKVRSVRMNTVQGWTYGYFEGRLKLCKGKGTWPAFWMMPKNFRAWPDDGEIDIMEHVGYHENYVSSSIHCKAYYHSIGTQKTNEIHIPTATSEFHTYAVEWTPEYLKFYFDGKLHFTFNNDGKGDKNTWPFNAPFYLKLNLAWGGNWGGAMGIDESCLPTTYEIDYVRVFQKIE
;
A
#
# COMPACT_ATOMS: atom_id res chain seq x y z
N MET A 1 2.88 -0.37 -23.53
CA MET A 1 3.51 0.29 -24.70
C MET A 1 4.98 -0.03 -24.62
N GLU A 2 5.54 -0.70 -25.62
CA GLU A 2 6.96 -1.16 -25.60
C GLU A 2 7.90 -0.25 -26.40
N TYR A 3 7.33 0.55 -27.30
CA TYR A 3 8.02 1.51 -28.16
C TYR A 3 7.29 2.85 -28.11
N LEU A 4 8.05 3.95 -28.00
CA LEU A 4 7.56 5.32 -28.07
C LEU A 4 8.50 6.13 -28.97
N ASP A 5 7.94 6.73 -30.01
CA ASP A 5 8.64 7.68 -30.87
C ASP A 5 8.13 9.09 -30.55
N CYS A 6 9.02 9.90 -29.99
CA CYS A 6 8.82 11.31 -29.71
C CYS A 6 9.68 12.21 -30.63
N SER A 7 10.38 11.64 -31.61
CA SER A 7 11.15 12.37 -32.62
C SER A 7 10.24 13.30 -33.43
N GLY A 8 10.79 14.40 -33.94
CA GLY A 8 10.06 15.38 -34.75
C GLY A 8 8.95 16.15 -34.01
N ASN A 9 8.78 15.93 -32.71
CA ASN A 9 7.90 16.73 -31.87
C ASN A 9 8.63 18.00 -31.39
N ASN A 10 7.86 18.89 -30.76
CA ASN A 10 8.36 20.14 -30.19
C ASN A 10 8.10 20.19 -28.67
N LEU A 11 8.37 19.07 -27.99
CA LEU A 11 8.15 18.97 -26.55
C LEU A 11 9.30 19.63 -25.81
N THR A 12 9.01 20.23 -24.66
CA THR A 12 10.04 20.66 -23.70
C THR A 12 10.25 19.62 -22.60
N GLU A 13 9.20 18.87 -22.29
CA GLU A 13 9.19 17.84 -21.26
C GLU A 13 8.44 16.61 -21.78
N LEU A 14 8.86 15.43 -21.33
CA LEU A 14 8.19 14.16 -21.59
C LEU A 14 8.08 13.38 -20.29
N ASP A 15 6.87 12.94 -19.92
CA ASP A 15 6.65 12.08 -18.76
C ASP A 15 6.44 10.63 -19.21
N ILE A 16 7.37 9.76 -18.81
CA ILE A 16 7.31 8.32 -19.04
C ILE A 16 7.35 7.51 -17.74
N GLN A 17 7.10 8.13 -16.58
CA GLN A 17 7.19 7.49 -15.26
C GLN A 17 6.33 6.23 -15.16
N ARG A 18 5.22 6.18 -15.88
CA ARG A 18 4.27 5.05 -15.90
C ARG A 18 4.43 4.11 -17.10
N LEU A 19 5.43 4.32 -17.95
CA LEU A 19 5.68 3.49 -19.13
C LEU A 19 6.77 2.46 -18.88
N GLN A 20 6.67 1.67 -17.80
CA GLN A 20 7.72 0.72 -17.39
C GLN A 20 7.91 -0.48 -18.30
N LYS A 21 6.98 -0.72 -19.23
CA LYS A 21 7.13 -1.68 -20.32
C LYS A 21 7.89 -1.11 -21.52
N LEU A 22 8.21 0.20 -21.50
CA LEU A 22 8.93 0.86 -22.57
C LEU A 22 10.37 0.32 -22.63
N THR A 23 10.72 -0.30 -23.75
CA THR A 23 12.06 -0.82 -24.00
C THR A 23 12.83 0.03 -25.02
N THR A 24 12.09 0.82 -25.81
CA THR A 24 12.64 1.70 -26.83
C THR A 24 11.95 3.06 -26.78
N LEU A 25 12.74 4.12 -26.72
CA LEU A 25 12.30 5.51 -26.77
C LEU A 25 13.17 6.22 -27.80
N ASP A 26 12.58 6.82 -28.84
CA ASP A 26 13.32 7.69 -29.75
C ASP A 26 12.85 9.13 -29.63
N CYS A 27 13.69 9.99 -29.08
CA CYS A 27 13.46 11.42 -28.97
C CYS A 27 14.54 12.25 -29.67
N THR A 28 15.37 11.65 -30.52
CA THR A 28 16.60 12.25 -31.05
C THR A 28 16.36 13.60 -31.76
N ASP A 29 15.27 13.72 -32.53
CA ASP A 29 14.95 14.92 -33.30
C ASP A 29 14.03 15.92 -32.57
N ASN A 30 13.88 15.79 -31.25
CA ASN A 30 13.05 16.70 -30.44
C ASN A 30 13.90 17.80 -29.80
N ALA A 31 14.39 18.74 -30.61
CA ALA A 31 15.45 19.69 -30.23
C ALA A 31 15.15 20.58 -29.00
N ASN A 32 13.88 20.75 -28.62
CA ASN A 32 13.48 21.57 -27.47
C ASN A 32 13.28 20.75 -26.19
N LEU A 33 13.38 19.42 -26.25
CA LEU A 33 13.19 18.54 -25.10
C LEU A 33 14.39 18.65 -24.16
N THR A 34 14.15 19.15 -22.95
CA THR A 34 15.17 19.29 -21.92
C THR A 34 15.03 18.26 -20.82
N THR A 35 13.83 17.73 -20.60
CA THR A 35 13.54 16.89 -19.44
C THR A 35 12.69 15.70 -19.83
N ILE A 36 13.11 14.52 -19.40
CA ILE A 36 12.34 13.29 -19.49
C ILE A 36 12.14 12.78 -18.07
N TYR A 37 10.91 12.87 -17.56
CA TYR A 37 10.57 12.34 -16.26
C TYR A 37 10.48 10.82 -16.33
N VAL A 38 11.30 10.14 -15.52
CA VAL A 38 11.47 8.68 -15.52
C VAL A 38 11.08 8.11 -14.17
N TRP A 39 10.81 6.81 -14.11
CA TRP A 39 10.46 6.14 -12.85
C TRP A 39 11.65 6.10 -11.87
N PHE A 40 11.38 5.73 -10.62
CA PHE A 40 12.42 5.73 -9.59
C PHE A 40 13.52 4.68 -9.84
N ASN A 41 14.77 4.99 -9.50
CA ASN A 41 15.96 4.17 -9.81
C ASN A 41 16.12 3.86 -11.31
N PHE A 42 15.78 4.81 -12.18
CA PHE A 42 15.83 4.59 -13.63
C PHE A 42 17.26 4.40 -14.12
N THR A 43 17.46 3.36 -14.93
CA THR A 43 18.67 3.18 -15.72
C THR A 43 18.28 3.13 -17.19
N ALA A 44 18.78 4.08 -17.97
CA ALA A 44 18.46 4.20 -19.39
C ALA A 44 18.84 2.92 -20.17
N PRO A 45 17.85 2.22 -20.77
CA PRO A 45 18.14 1.12 -21.68
C PRO A 45 18.86 1.61 -22.94
N THR A 46 19.61 0.73 -23.61
CA THR A 46 20.30 1.06 -24.88
C THR A 46 19.35 1.60 -25.97
N GLY A 47 18.08 1.19 -25.94
CA GLY A 47 17.04 1.64 -26.87
C GLY A 47 16.46 3.02 -26.56
N PHE A 48 16.96 3.74 -25.55
CA PHE A 48 16.45 5.07 -25.19
C PHE A 48 17.40 6.15 -25.71
N THR A 49 16.97 6.87 -26.74
CA THR A 49 17.68 8.00 -27.33
C THR A 49 16.95 9.31 -27.02
N LYS A 50 17.74 10.35 -26.73
CA LYS A 50 17.28 11.71 -26.41
C LYS A 50 18.23 12.74 -27.01
N PRO A 51 17.80 13.99 -27.21
CA PRO A 51 18.67 15.06 -27.66
C PRO A 51 19.84 15.30 -26.71
N GLU A 52 20.91 15.90 -27.24
CA GLU A 52 22.02 16.37 -26.42
C GLU A 52 21.54 17.44 -25.42
N GLY A 53 21.97 17.34 -24.16
CA GLY A 53 21.57 18.27 -23.09
C GLY A 53 20.23 17.93 -22.40
N ALA A 54 19.39 17.06 -22.96
CA ALA A 54 18.20 16.58 -22.25
C ALA A 54 18.60 15.70 -21.05
N GLU A 55 17.85 15.72 -19.95
CA GLU A 55 18.14 14.93 -18.75
C GLU A 55 17.01 13.96 -18.43
N TYR A 56 17.35 12.78 -17.90
CA TYR A 56 16.39 11.90 -17.25
C TYR A 56 16.26 12.33 -15.79
N ILE A 57 15.06 12.72 -15.38
CA ILE A 57 14.79 13.25 -14.05
C ILE A 57 13.83 12.31 -13.33
N GLU A 58 14.23 11.78 -12.19
CA GLU A 58 13.32 11.05 -11.31
C GLU A 58 12.38 12.04 -10.59
N PRO A 59 11.10 11.68 -10.38
CA PRO A 59 10.17 12.53 -9.65
C PRO A 59 10.67 12.78 -8.24
N ALA A 60 10.64 14.04 -7.82
CA ALA A 60 10.72 14.35 -6.41
C ALA A 60 9.45 13.86 -5.71
N ILE A 61 9.63 13.09 -4.63
CA ILE A 61 8.53 12.71 -3.74
C ILE A 61 8.24 13.89 -2.82
N ALA A 62 7.07 14.51 -2.98
CA ALA A 62 6.63 15.58 -2.10
C ALA A 62 6.41 15.02 -0.69
N ALA A 63 7.15 15.56 0.29
CA ALA A 63 6.94 15.25 1.69
C ALA A 63 5.90 16.19 2.32
N PRO A 64 5.13 15.73 3.32
CA PRO A 64 4.33 16.61 4.16
C PRO A 64 5.19 17.72 4.80
N GLU A 65 4.57 18.88 5.08
CA GLU A 65 5.28 20.00 5.71
C GLU A 65 5.94 19.57 7.04
N GLY A 66 7.25 19.85 7.17
CA GLY A 66 8.03 19.48 8.36
C GLY A 66 8.48 18.02 8.41
N TYR A 67 8.28 17.25 7.33
CA TYR A 67 8.72 15.86 7.22
C TYR A 67 9.70 15.68 6.05
N GLU A 68 10.56 14.66 6.16
CA GLU A 68 11.42 14.17 5.09
C GLU A 68 11.17 12.69 4.80
N LEU A 69 11.38 12.28 3.55
CA LEU A 69 11.22 10.90 3.12
C LEU A 69 12.34 10.03 3.71
N VAL A 70 11.97 8.95 4.41
CA VAL A 70 12.96 8.02 5.00
C VAL A 70 12.91 6.63 4.39
N TRP A 71 11.78 6.24 3.78
CA TRP A 71 11.63 4.96 3.10
C TRP A 71 10.45 5.00 2.14
N HIS A 72 10.53 4.24 1.05
CA HIS A 72 9.41 4.05 0.13
C HIS A 72 9.57 2.79 -0.74
N ASP A 73 8.45 2.37 -1.32
CA ASP A 73 8.39 1.42 -2.44
C ASP A 73 7.37 1.95 -3.45
N GLU A 74 7.84 2.36 -4.63
CA GLU A 74 7.01 2.87 -5.73
C GLU A 74 6.55 1.74 -6.67
N PHE A 75 6.99 0.50 -6.43
CA PHE A 75 6.64 -0.65 -7.28
C PHE A 75 6.97 -0.45 -8.77
N ASP A 76 8.05 0.29 -9.03
CA ASP A 76 8.47 0.73 -10.36
C ASP A 76 9.42 -0.25 -11.09
N THR A 77 9.28 -1.55 -10.83
CA THR A 77 10.19 -2.52 -11.46
C THR A 77 9.89 -2.70 -12.94
N ALA A 78 10.93 -2.67 -13.78
CA ALA A 78 10.79 -3.00 -15.20
C ALA A 78 10.21 -4.41 -15.39
N GLY A 79 9.20 -4.54 -16.25
CA GLY A 79 8.54 -5.81 -16.54
C GLY A 79 7.63 -6.31 -15.42
N VAL A 80 7.73 -7.60 -15.09
CA VAL A 80 6.85 -8.29 -14.13
C VAL A 80 7.65 -9.01 -13.06
N SER A 81 7.54 -8.58 -11.82
CA SER A 81 8.29 -9.12 -10.68
C SER A 81 7.40 -9.49 -9.50
N SER A 82 7.97 -10.09 -8.46
CA SER A 82 7.33 -10.17 -7.14
C SER A 82 7.84 -9.01 -6.29
N PRO A 83 7.13 -8.55 -5.23
CA PRO A 83 7.64 -7.53 -4.33
C PRO A 83 9.03 -7.86 -3.80
N SER A 84 9.91 -6.86 -3.74
CA SER A 84 11.31 -7.02 -3.31
C SER A 84 11.39 -7.53 -1.87
N THR A 85 12.19 -8.57 -1.65
CA THR A 85 12.44 -9.13 -0.31
C THR A 85 13.36 -8.25 0.54
N ASP A 86 14.01 -7.25 -0.05
CA ASP A 86 14.75 -6.22 0.70
C ASP A 86 13.79 -5.27 1.43
N ASN A 87 12.59 -5.09 0.86
CA ASN A 87 11.53 -4.24 1.39
C ASN A 87 10.51 -5.02 2.22
N TRP A 88 10.20 -6.27 1.83
CA TRP A 88 9.04 -7.01 2.33
C TRP A 88 9.32 -8.46 2.72
N TRP A 89 8.69 -8.92 3.79
CA TRP A 89 8.61 -10.33 4.17
C TRP A 89 7.15 -10.78 4.29
N TYR A 90 6.91 -12.09 4.15
CA TYR A 90 5.58 -12.67 4.01
C TYR A 90 5.18 -13.48 5.24
N GLU A 91 3.96 -13.27 5.71
CA GLU A 91 3.29 -14.18 6.63
C GLU A 91 2.59 -15.27 5.80
N THR A 92 2.67 -16.53 6.26
CA THR A 92 2.09 -17.67 5.53
C THR A 92 1.19 -18.54 6.39
N GLY A 93 0.23 -19.20 5.74
CA GLY A 93 -0.67 -20.16 6.36
C GLY A 93 -2.15 -19.76 6.30
N ASP A 94 -2.97 -20.70 6.76
CA ASP A 94 -4.42 -20.68 6.63
C ASP A 94 -5.16 -20.91 7.95
N GLY A 95 -4.47 -20.67 9.08
CA GLY A 95 -5.01 -20.80 10.43
C GLY A 95 -6.03 -19.72 10.82
N GLY A 96 -6.43 -18.86 9.88
CA GLY A 96 -7.51 -17.88 10.06
C GLY A 96 -7.15 -16.64 10.88
N TRP A 97 -5.86 -16.40 11.18
CA TRP A 97 -5.31 -15.08 11.52
C TRP A 97 -5.98 -14.33 12.68
N GLY A 98 -6.59 -15.06 13.62
CA GLY A 98 -7.35 -14.48 14.75
C GLY A 98 -8.80 -14.08 14.41
N ASN A 99 -9.19 -14.19 13.14
CA ASN A 99 -10.44 -13.66 12.59
C ASN A 99 -11.27 -14.70 11.84
N ASN A 100 -10.97 -15.99 11.93
CA ASN A 100 -11.62 -17.06 11.14
C ASN A 100 -11.55 -16.82 9.63
N GLU A 101 -10.50 -16.13 9.18
CA GLU A 101 -10.23 -15.86 7.76
C GLU A 101 -10.04 -17.17 6.97
N LEU A 102 -10.46 -17.20 5.70
CA LEU A 102 -10.58 -18.44 4.91
C LEU A 102 -9.45 -18.65 3.90
N GLN A 103 -8.69 -17.60 3.56
CA GLN A 103 -7.56 -17.72 2.64
C GLN A 103 -6.38 -18.50 3.25
N ASP A 104 -5.51 -18.98 2.37
CA ASP A 104 -4.13 -19.33 2.71
C ASP A 104 -3.20 -18.24 2.18
N TYR A 105 -2.45 -17.59 3.07
CA TYR A 105 -1.44 -16.64 2.65
C TYR A 105 -0.17 -17.37 2.19
N VAL A 106 0.33 -16.99 1.01
CA VAL A 106 1.47 -17.67 0.37
C VAL A 106 2.73 -16.83 0.42
N SER A 107 3.90 -17.49 0.43
CA SER A 107 5.20 -16.81 0.40
C SER A 107 5.59 -16.38 -1.02
N GLY A 108 6.41 -15.33 -1.12
CA GLY A 108 7.07 -14.92 -2.37
C GLY A 108 6.12 -14.43 -3.48
N GLY A 109 4.84 -14.22 -3.15
CA GLY A 109 3.84 -13.74 -4.10
C GLY A 109 3.43 -14.74 -5.17
N LYS A 110 3.77 -16.03 -5.05
CA LYS A 110 3.41 -17.07 -6.04
C LYS A 110 2.95 -18.35 -5.39
N TYR A 111 2.01 -19.04 -6.04
CA TYR A 111 1.56 -20.37 -5.66
C TYR A 111 1.38 -21.23 -6.92
N ASN A 112 2.05 -22.38 -7.00
CA ASN A 112 2.00 -23.28 -8.15
C ASN A 112 2.20 -22.58 -9.51
N GLY A 113 3.14 -21.63 -9.58
CA GLY A 113 3.42 -20.84 -10.78
C GLY A 113 2.47 -19.67 -11.03
N THR A 114 1.34 -19.58 -10.32
CA THR A 114 0.39 -18.46 -10.39
C THR A 114 0.86 -17.32 -9.50
N ARG A 115 0.82 -16.08 -10.00
CA ARG A 115 1.15 -14.88 -9.22
C ARG A 115 -0.05 -14.45 -8.38
N ILE A 116 0.19 -14.35 -7.08
CA ILE A 116 -0.76 -13.90 -6.06
C ILE A 116 -0.38 -12.48 -5.60
N ALA A 117 0.90 -12.13 -5.64
CA ALA A 117 1.37 -10.75 -5.62
C ALA A 117 2.30 -10.50 -6.81
N GLU A 118 2.06 -9.43 -7.53
CA GLU A 118 2.79 -9.06 -8.74
C GLU A 118 3.10 -7.56 -8.73
N VAL A 119 4.34 -7.20 -9.03
CA VAL A 119 4.68 -5.82 -9.38
C VAL A 119 4.76 -5.72 -10.89
N SER A 120 3.95 -4.83 -11.46
CA SER A 120 3.88 -4.57 -12.90
C SER A 120 3.21 -3.23 -13.17
N ASP A 121 3.62 -2.54 -14.24
CA ASP A 121 3.00 -1.27 -14.66
C ASP A 121 2.95 -0.19 -13.55
N GLY A 122 4.00 -0.10 -12.73
CA GLY A 122 4.17 0.90 -11.68
C GLY A 122 3.24 0.73 -10.48
N THR A 123 2.84 -0.52 -10.19
CA THR A 123 1.95 -0.86 -9.09
C THR A 123 2.23 -2.27 -8.58
N LEU A 124 1.95 -2.51 -7.31
CA LEU A 124 1.77 -3.82 -6.71
C LEU A 124 0.30 -4.25 -6.80
N LYS A 125 0.06 -5.46 -7.29
CA LYS A 125 -1.24 -6.12 -7.36
C LYS A 125 -1.25 -7.31 -6.41
N ILE A 126 -2.02 -7.23 -5.32
CA ILE A 126 -2.30 -8.37 -4.44
C ILE A 126 -3.65 -8.96 -4.85
N THR A 127 -3.66 -10.22 -5.25
CA THR A 127 -4.85 -10.89 -5.80
C THR A 127 -5.29 -12.02 -4.89
N ALA A 128 -6.57 -12.01 -4.49
CA ALA A 128 -7.22 -13.18 -3.92
C ALA A 128 -7.71 -14.06 -5.07
N GLN A 129 -7.26 -15.31 -5.12
CA GLN A 129 -7.59 -16.23 -6.20
C GLN A 129 -7.84 -17.64 -5.70
N LYS A 130 -8.91 -18.29 -6.16
CA LYS A 130 -9.19 -19.70 -5.86
C LYS A 130 -8.32 -20.62 -6.71
N ILE A 131 -7.43 -21.36 -6.06
CA ILE A 131 -6.52 -22.33 -6.69
C ILE A 131 -6.63 -23.64 -5.91
N ASP A 132 -6.90 -24.74 -6.61
CA ASP A 132 -7.07 -26.08 -6.02
C ASP A 132 -8.12 -26.10 -4.89
N GLY A 133 -9.21 -25.35 -5.07
CA GLY A 133 -10.33 -25.30 -4.12
C GLY A 133 -10.13 -24.39 -2.90
N LYS A 134 -8.96 -23.75 -2.74
CA LYS A 134 -8.65 -22.82 -1.64
C LYS A 134 -8.32 -21.43 -2.19
N VAL A 135 -8.79 -20.38 -1.52
CA VAL A 135 -8.38 -19.01 -1.87
C VAL A 135 -6.96 -18.76 -1.39
N ARG A 136 -6.08 -18.38 -2.31
CA ARG A 136 -4.72 -17.94 -2.06
C ARG A 136 -4.68 -16.41 -2.09
N SER A 137 -3.93 -15.82 -1.17
CA SER A 137 -3.70 -14.38 -1.11
C SER A 137 -2.30 -14.09 -0.55
N VAL A 138 -1.95 -12.82 -0.35
CA VAL A 138 -0.70 -12.40 0.30
C VAL A 138 -1.00 -11.51 1.51
N ARG A 139 -0.18 -11.70 2.54
CA ARG A 139 -0.02 -10.82 3.69
C ARG A 139 1.46 -10.55 3.88
N MET A 140 1.86 -9.30 3.68
CA MET A 140 3.25 -8.88 3.65
C MET A 140 3.49 -7.72 4.59
N ASN A 141 4.69 -7.66 5.13
CA ASN A 141 5.13 -6.72 6.15
C ASN A 141 6.42 -6.07 5.68
N THR A 142 6.64 -4.80 6.01
CA THR A 142 7.94 -4.18 5.77
C THR A 142 9.04 -4.90 6.58
N VAL A 143 10.27 -4.93 6.03
CA VAL A 143 11.47 -5.41 6.77
C VAL A 143 11.89 -4.40 7.83
N GLN A 144 11.72 -3.11 7.53
CA GLN A 144 11.97 -2.00 8.45
C GLN A 144 10.72 -1.67 9.28
N GLY A 145 10.93 -1.13 10.47
CA GLY A 145 9.85 -0.64 11.31
C GLY A 145 10.22 0.69 11.95
N TRP A 146 9.24 1.54 12.17
CA TRP A 146 9.43 2.93 12.57
C TRP A 146 8.63 3.23 13.83
N THR A 147 9.13 4.19 14.62
CA THR A 147 8.34 4.81 15.68
C THR A 147 8.06 6.24 15.25
N TYR A 148 6.78 6.61 15.21
CA TYR A 148 6.31 7.90 14.71
C TYR A 148 6.65 8.14 13.23
N GLY A 149 5.98 9.12 12.63
CA GLY A 149 6.15 9.47 11.23
C GLY A 149 4.83 9.81 10.55
N TYR A 150 4.91 10.04 9.25
CA TYR A 150 3.77 10.09 8.36
C TYR A 150 3.87 8.90 7.41
N PHE A 151 2.87 8.03 7.43
CA PHE A 151 2.84 6.79 6.66
C PHE A 151 1.72 6.89 5.65
N GLU A 152 2.04 6.69 4.38
CA GLU A 152 1.10 6.93 3.28
C GLU A 152 1.15 5.78 2.29
N GLY A 153 -0.03 5.36 1.82
CA GLY A 153 -0.17 4.44 0.71
C GLY A 153 -1.18 4.99 -0.28
N ARG A 154 -0.90 4.84 -1.58
CA ARG A 154 -1.86 5.17 -2.63
C ARG A 154 -2.45 3.90 -3.23
N LEU A 155 -3.74 3.69 -3.00
CA LEU A 155 -4.38 2.39 -3.04
C LEU A 155 -5.69 2.46 -3.83
N LYS A 156 -5.96 1.44 -4.65
CA LYS A 156 -7.26 1.17 -5.26
C LYS A 156 -7.77 -0.15 -4.71
N LEU A 157 -8.91 -0.08 -4.01
CA LEU A 157 -9.45 -1.20 -3.25
C LEU A 157 -10.17 -2.19 -4.15
N CYS A 158 -10.33 -3.42 -3.69
CA CYS A 158 -11.03 -4.46 -4.42
C CYS A 158 -12.53 -4.49 -4.09
N LYS A 159 -13.34 -4.95 -5.04
CA LYS A 159 -14.77 -5.20 -4.84
C LYS A 159 -15.02 -6.68 -4.51
N GLY A 160 -16.22 -6.96 -4.03
CA GLY A 160 -16.75 -8.31 -3.94
C GLY A 160 -16.97 -8.75 -2.50
N LYS A 161 -18.17 -9.24 -2.22
CA LYS A 161 -18.55 -9.73 -0.90
C LYS A 161 -17.62 -10.89 -0.47
N GLY A 162 -16.99 -10.75 0.70
CA GLY A 162 -15.96 -11.66 1.19
C GLY A 162 -14.55 -11.06 1.14
N THR A 163 -14.30 -10.01 0.35
CA THR A 163 -12.99 -9.33 0.36
C THR A 163 -12.79 -8.47 1.61
N TRP A 164 -11.55 -8.40 2.08
CA TRP A 164 -11.12 -7.49 3.14
C TRP A 164 -9.66 -7.06 2.92
N PRO A 165 -9.40 -6.06 2.04
CA PRO A 165 -8.08 -5.44 1.92
C PRO A 165 -7.77 -4.57 3.14
N ALA A 166 -6.50 -4.57 3.54
CA ALA A 166 -6.01 -3.76 4.66
C ALA A 166 -4.63 -3.15 4.37
N PHE A 167 -4.46 -1.89 4.79
CA PHE A 167 -3.19 -1.19 4.95
C PHE A 167 -3.10 -0.69 6.39
N TRP A 168 -2.18 -1.26 7.15
CA TRP A 168 -2.22 -1.22 8.61
C TRP A 168 -0.83 -1.46 9.20
N MET A 169 -0.73 -1.41 10.53
CA MET A 169 0.55 -1.49 11.22
C MET A 169 0.46 -2.34 12.48
N MET A 170 1.52 -3.13 12.73
CA MET A 170 1.68 -3.93 13.94
C MET A 170 3.06 -3.71 14.58
N PRO A 171 3.19 -3.83 15.91
CA PRO A 171 4.45 -3.62 16.61
C PRO A 171 5.51 -4.63 16.16
N LYS A 172 6.72 -4.15 15.89
CA LYS A 172 7.87 -4.96 15.47
C LYS A 172 8.29 -5.98 16.51
N ASN A 173 8.21 -5.59 17.78
CA ASN A 173 8.52 -6.45 18.94
C ASN A 173 7.23 -6.97 19.58
N PHE A 174 6.31 -7.50 18.76
CA PHE A 174 5.02 -8.04 19.17
C PHE A 174 5.15 -9.14 20.21
N ARG A 175 4.37 -9.05 21.30
CA ARG A 175 4.25 -10.06 22.35
C ARG A 175 2.83 -10.54 22.51
N ALA A 176 1.87 -9.61 22.50
CA ALA A 176 0.47 -9.93 22.66
C ALA A 176 -0.45 -8.87 22.02
N TRP A 177 -1.50 -9.36 21.38
CA TRP A 177 -2.61 -8.54 20.94
C TRP A 177 -3.74 -8.58 21.97
N PRO A 178 -4.43 -7.46 22.26
CA PRO A 178 -4.24 -6.10 21.72
C PRO A 178 -3.23 -5.25 22.52
N ASP A 179 -2.56 -5.83 23.52
CA ASP A 179 -1.74 -5.10 24.50
C ASP A 179 -0.60 -4.25 23.89
N ASP A 180 -0.02 -4.68 22.77
CA ASP A 180 1.07 -3.97 22.10
C ASP A 180 0.63 -2.98 21.01
N GLY A 181 -0.67 -2.86 20.76
CA GLY A 181 -1.24 -1.92 19.81
C GLY A 181 -1.37 -2.44 18.37
N GLU A 182 -2.28 -1.82 17.61
CA GLU A 182 -2.51 -1.98 16.17
C GLU A 182 -3.04 -0.64 15.64
N ILE A 183 -2.57 -0.24 14.46
CA ILE A 183 -2.98 1.00 13.78
C ILE A 183 -3.48 0.63 12.39
N ASP A 184 -4.77 0.74 12.17
CA ASP A 184 -5.41 0.42 10.90
C ASP A 184 -5.60 1.71 10.11
N ILE A 185 -4.73 1.93 9.13
CA ILE A 185 -4.73 3.15 8.31
C ILE A 185 -5.92 3.10 7.35
N MET A 186 -6.16 1.95 6.73
CA MET A 186 -7.23 1.71 5.79
C MET A 186 -7.68 0.25 5.89
N GLU A 187 -8.96 0.05 6.17
CA GLU A 187 -9.65 -1.22 5.99
C GLU A 187 -10.93 -1.03 5.19
N HIS A 188 -11.26 -2.02 4.37
CA HIS A 188 -12.48 -2.04 3.58
C HIS A 188 -13.01 -3.47 3.54
N VAL A 189 -14.34 -3.63 3.54
CA VAL A 189 -14.98 -4.95 3.39
C VAL A 189 -15.92 -4.93 2.20
N GLY A 190 -15.79 -5.89 1.30
CA GLY A 190 -16.50 -5.83 0.01
C GLY A 190 -18.02 -5.98 0.08
N TYR A 191 -18.60 -6.36 1.23
CA TYR A 191 -20.05 -6.29 1.42
C TYR A 191 -20.56 -4.89 1.77
N HIS A 192 -19.67 -4.00 2.24
CA HIS A 192 -19.92 -2.58 2.51
C HIS A 192 -19.06 -1.75 1.55
N GLU A 193 -19.32 -1.93 0.26
CA GLU A 193 -18.53 -1.33 -0.81
C GLU A 193 -18.36 0.18 -0.61
N ASN A 194 -17.16 0.70 -0.87
CA ASN A 194 -16.81 2.13 -0.77
C ASN A 194 -16.82 2.77 0.63
N TYR A 195 -17.17 2.02 1.68
CA TYR A 195 -17.00 2.48 3.06
C TYR A 195 -15.65 2.01 3.60
N VAL A 196 -14.78 2.97 3.92
CA VAL A 196 -13.42 2.72 4.38
C VAL A 196 -13.29 3.14 5.83
N SER A 197 -12.67 2.27 6.63
CA SER A 197 -12.44 2.49 8.06
C SER A 197 -10.97 2.77 8.35
N SER A 198 -10.74 3.62 9.35
CA SER A 198 -9.47 3.67 10.07
C SER A 198 -9.75 3.42 11.55
N SER A 199 -8.90 2.61 12.17
CA SER A 199 -9.09 2.13 13.53
C SER A 199 -7.78 2.13 14.31
N ILE A 200 -7.90 2.14 15.63
CA ILE A 200 -6.81 1.78 16.54
C ILE A 200 -7.30 0.69 17.46
N HIS A 201 -6.39 -0.24 17.77
CA HIS A 201 -6.64 -1.27 18.77
C HIS A 201 -5.55 -1.23 19.84
N CYS A 202 -5.97 -1.23 21.10
CA CYS A 202 -5.11 -1.41 22.26
C CYS A 202 -5.92 -2.05 23.39
N LYS A 203 -5.29 -2.39 24.52
CA LYS A 203 -5.97 -3.08 25.64
C LYS A 203 -7.28 -2.43 26.09
N ALA A 204 -7.33 -1.10 26.16
CA ALA A 204 -8.54 -0.38 26.55
C ALA A 204 -9.56 -0.26 25.41
N TYR A 205 -9.11 -0.31 24.15
CA TYR A 205 -9.88 0.04 22.96
C TYR A 205 -9.70 -1.04 21.90
N TYR A 206 -10.52 -2.10 21.87
CA TYR A 206 -10.42 -3.12 20.82
C TYR A 206 -11.77 -3.80 20.53
N HIS A 207 -11.86 -4.45 19.37
CA HIS A 207 -13.12 -4.94 18.82
C HIS A 207 -13.81 -6.01 19.67
N SER A 208 -13.07 -6.90 20.35
CA SER A 208 -13.70 -8.01 21.09
C SER A 208 -14.48 -7.55 22.33
N ILE A 209 -14.24 -6.33 22.81
CA ILE A 209 -15.01 -5.69 23.88
C ILE A 209 -15.83 -4.49 23.38
N GLY A 210 -15.84 -4.23 22.07
CA GLY A 210 -16.62 -3.15 21.44
C GLY A 210 -16.17 -1.73 21.81
N THR A 211 -14.91 -1.53 22.17
CA THR A 211 -14.38 -0.23 22.60
C THR A 211 -13.32 0.36 21.67
N GLN A 212 -13.05 -0.29 20.53
CA GLN A 212 -12.13 0.21 19.51
C GLN A 212 -12.50 1.65 19.11
N LYS A 213 -11.49 2.45 18.77
CA LYS A 213 -11.73 3.79 18.23
C LYS A 213 -11.59 3.71 16.72
N THR A 214 -12.72 3.86 16.06
CA THR A 214 -12.85 3.73 14.60
C THR A 214 -13.63 4.91 14.07
N ASN A 215 -13.25 5.39 12.88
CA ASN A 215 -14.13 6.20 12.06
C ASN A 215 -14.23 5.59 10.66
N GLU A 216 -15.40 5.70 10.05
CA GLU A 216 -15.68 5.20 8.71
C GLU A 216 -16.08 6.37 7.81
N ILE A 217 -15.62 6.34 6.56
CA ILE A 217 -15.96 7.34 5.54
C ILE A 217 -16.42 6.65 4.26
N HIS A 218 -17.42 7.24 3.60
CA HIS A 218 -17.86 6.77 2.29
C HIS A 218 -17.08 7.49 1.18
N ILE A 219 -16.39 6.72 0.35
CA ILE A 219 -15.58 7.17 -0.78
C ILE A 219 -16.11 6.51 -2.05
N PRO A 220 -16.95 7.19 -2.85
CA PRO A 220 -17.65 6.58 -3.98
C PRO A 220 -16.76 5.86 -5.00
N THR A 221 -15.49 6.24 -5.06
CA THR A 221 -14.49 5.79 -6.02
C THR A 221 -13.41 4.89 -5.42
N ALA A 222 -13.50 4.49 -4.14
CA ALA A 222 -12.45 3.72 -3.46
C ALA A 222 -12.07 2.43 -4.18
N THR A 223 -13.03 1.82 -4.88
CA THR A 223 -12.85 0.57 -5.61
C THR A 223 -12.68 0.74 -7.13
N SER A 224 -12.69 1.97 -7.63
CA SER A 224 -12.54 2.28 -9.06
C SER A 224 -11.35 3.19 -9.37
N GLU A 225 -10.89 3.97 -8.40
CA GLU A 225 -9.80 4.92 -8.53
C GLU A 225 -8.78 4.72 -7.41
N PHE A 226 -7.57 5.21 -7.65
CA PHE A 226 -6.54 5.25 -6.62
C PHE A 226 -6.75 6.46 -5.72
N HIS A 227 -6.70 6.21 -4.42
CA HIS A 227 -6.78 7.23 -3.38
C HIS A 227 -5.60 7.12 -2.42
N THR A 228 -5.27 8.23 -1.77
CA THR A 228 -4.19 8.27 -0.79
C THR A 228 -4.77 8.09 0.61
N TYR A 229 -4.25 7.11 1.34
CA TYR A 229 -4.61 6.82 2.73
C TYR A 229 -3.36 6.99 3.59
N ALA A 230 -3.46 7.76 4.67
CA ALA A 230 -2.30 8.05 5.49
C ALA A 230 -2.61 8.14 6.98
N VAL A 231 -1.56 7.97 7.80
CA VAL A 231 -1.58 8.31 9.21
C VAL A 231 -0.37 9.16 9.57
N GLU A 232 -0.62 10.29 10.23
CA GLU A 232 0.40 11.05 10.96
C GLU A 232 0.41 10.55 12.41
N TRP A 233 1.48 9.87 12.76
CA TRP A 233 1.69 9.29 14.07
C TRP A 233 2.79 10.06 14.80
N THR A 234 2.42 10.62 15.95
CA THR A 234 3.30 11.38 16.84
C THR A 234 3.20 10.83 18.27
N PRO A 235 4.07 11.23 19.20
CA PRO A 235 3.89 10.90 20.61
C PRO A 235 2.54 11.39 21.19
N GLU A 236 1.95 12.43 20.60
CA GLU A 236 0.74 13.09 21.10
C GLU A 236 -0.56 12.58 20.45
N TYR A 237 -0.51 12.12 19.20
CA TYR A 237 -1.71 11.73 18.45
C TYR A 237 -1.43 10.79 17.27
N LEU A 238 -2.51 10.15 16.82
CA LEU A 238 -2.66 9.52 15.52
C LEU A 238 -3.74 10.29 14.76
N LYS A 239 -3.39 10.86 13.61
CA LYS A 239 -4.33 11.54 12.71
C LYS A 239 -4.37 10.81 11.38
N PHE A 240 -5.54 10.42 10.94
CA PHE A 240 -5.73 9.65 9.70
C PHE A 240 -6.32 10.54 8.62
N TYR A 241 -5.77 10.37 7.42
CA TYR A 241 -6.07 11.20 6.26
C TYR A 241 -6.51 10.33 5.09
N PHE A 242 -7.47 10.88 4.35
CA PHE A 242 -7.91 10.39 3.06
C PHE A 242 -7.78 11.51 2.03
N ASP A 243 -7.02 11.29 0.96
CA ASP A 243 -6.66 12.31 -0.05
C ASP A 243 -6.23 13.64 0.59
N GLY A 244 -5.37 13.54 1.61
CA GLY A 244 -4.85 14.68 2.39
C GLY A 244 -5.85 15.32 3.35
N LYS A 245 -7.09 14.82 3.44
CA LYS A 245 -8.13 15.35 4.34
C LYS A 245 -8.21 14.51 5.61
N LEU A 246 -8.05 15.17 6.76
CA LEU A 246 -8.23 14.55 8.07
C LEU A 246 -9.65 14.01 8.21
N HIS A 247 -9.80 12.74 8.60
CA HIS A 247 -11.10 12.16 8.91
C HIS A 247 -11.16 11.47 10.28
N PHE A 248 -10.02 11.14 10.90
CA PHE A 248 -10.01 10.52 12.21
C PHE A 248 -8.84 11.00 13.05
N THR A 249 -9.05 11.17 14.35
CA THR A 249 -8.00 11.56 15.30
C THR A 249 -8.16 10.76 16.58
N PHE A 250 -7.06 10.16 17.02
CA PHE A 250 -6.93 9.52 18.32
C PHE A 250 -5.80 10.20 19.10
N ASN A 251 -6.15 10.85 20.21
CA ASN A 251 -5.19 11.60 21.03
C ASN A 251 -4.64 10.73 22.16
N ASN A 252 -3.34 10.87 22.43
CA ASN A 252 -2.73 10.36 23.64
C ASN A 252 -3.33 11.09 24.85
N ASP A 253 -3.79 10.33 25.84
CA ASP A 253 -4.36 10.93 27.06
C ASP A 253 -3.30 11.50 28.01
N GLY A 254 -2.02 11.35 27.66
CA GLY A 254 -0.88 11.91 28.38
C GLY A 254 -0.60 11.22 29.72
N LYS A 255 -1.28 10.11 30.03
CA LYS A 255 -1.14 9.42 31.32
C LYS A 255 0.08 8.49 31.38
N GLY A 256 0.71 8.22 30.23
CA GLY A 256 1.79 7.23 30.14
C GLY A 256 1.31 5.80 30.40
N ASP A 257 0.02 5.52 30.23
CA ASP A 257 -0.56 4.19 30.40
C ASP A 257 -0.51 3.43 29.06
N LYS A 258 0.21 2.31 29.04
CA LYS A 258 0.29 1.42 27.88
C LYS A 258 -1.09 0.89 27.45
N ASN A 259 -2.04 0.75 28.38
CA ASN A 259 -3.35 0.21 28.05
C ASN A 259 -4.17 1.15 27.15
N THR A 260 -3.94 2.46 27.26
CA THR A 260 -4.60 3.49 26.44
C THR A 260 -3.70 4.03 25.34
N TRP A 261 -2.37 3.91 25.48
CA TRP A 261 -1.39 4.36 24.49
C TRP A 261 -0.14 3.45 24.43
N PRO A 262 -0.20 2.32 23.70
CA PRO A 262 0.98 1.50 23.41
C PRO A 262 1.77 2.00 22.19
N PHE A 263 1.33 3.08 21.55
CA PHE A 263 1.85 3.60 20.27
C PHE A 263 3.14 4.42 20.44
N ASN A 264 4.12 3.84 21.14
CA ASN A 264 5.42 4.44 21.45
C ASN A 264 6.59 3.45 21.24
N ALA A 265 6.38 2.42 20.41
CA ALA A 265 7.36 1.42 20.02
C ALA A 265 7.42 1.32 18.49
N PRO A 266 8.44 0.68 17.87
CA PRO A 266 8.50 0.54 16.43
C PRO A 266 7.41 -0.38 15.87
N PHE A 267 6.78 0.00 14.77
CA PHE A 267 5.75 -0.78 14.05
C PHE A 267 6.20 -1.08 12.61
N TYR A 268 5.84 -2.26 12.10
CA TYR A 268 5.89 -2.62 10.69
C TYR A 268 4.65 -2.09 9.98
N LEU A 269 4.78 -1.67 8.72
CA LEU A 269 3.64 -1.53 7.81
C LEU A 269 3.25 -2.89 7.24
N LYS A 270 1.96 -3.07 6.98
CA LYS A 270 1.37 -4.31 6.49
C LYS A 270 0.42 -4.04 5.34
N LEU A 271 0.45 -4.94 4.37
CA LEU A 271 -0.52 -5.01 3.27
C LEU A 271 -1.05 -6.44 3.18
N ASN A 272 -2.36 -6.60 3.09
CA ASN A 272 -2.97 -7.87 2.74
C ASN A 272 -4.32 -7.72 2.06
N LEU A 273 -4.78 -8.83 1.49
CA LEU A 273 -6.15 -9.02 1.04
C LEU A 273 -6.71 -10.28 1.70
N ALA A 274 -7.46 -10.13 2.79
CA ALA A 274 -8.13 -11.24 3.45
C ALA A 274 -9.38 -11.68 2.67
N TRP A 275 -9.81 -12.92 2.91
CA TRP A 275 -11.01 -13.52 2.32
C TRP A 275 -11.89 -14.15 3.41
N GLY A 276 -13.14 -13.71 3.51
CA GLY A 276 -14.09 -14.16 4.50
C GLY A 276 -13.77 -13.60 5.89
N GLY A 277 -13.67 -14.48 6.89
CA GLY A 277 -13.48 -14.07 8.27
C GLY A 277 -14.71 -13.48 8.94
N ASN A 278 -14.56 -13.16 10.22
CA ASN A 278 -15.61 -12.62 11.09
C ASN A 278 -16.19 -11.32 10.55
N TRP A 279 -15.37 -10.50 9.86
CA TRP A 279 -15.80 -9.23 9.30
C TRP A 279 -15.99 -9.28 7.79
N GLY A 280 -14.96 -9.56 6.99
CA GLY A 280 -15.08 -9.61 5.52
C GLY A 280 -16.18 -10.56 5.00
N GLY A 281 -16.47 -11.64 5.73
CA GLY A 281 -17.53 -12.61 5.45
C GLY A 281 -18.82 -12.43 6.25
N ALA A 282 -18.97 -11.36 7.03
CA ALA A 282 -20.09 -11.16 7.95
C ALA A 282 -21.47 -11.20 7.25
N MET A 283 -21.53 -10.77 5.99
CA MET A 283 -22.74 -10.76 5.16
C MET A 283 -22.74 -11.85 4.08
N GLY A 284 -21.97 -12.92 4.29
CA GLY A 284 -21.72 -13.99 3.33
C GLY A 284 -20.50 -13.71 2.45
N ILE A 285 -20.27 -14.61 1.49
CA ILE A 285 -19.14 -14.58 0.55
C ILE A 285 -19.67 -14.84 -0.86
N ASP A 286 -19.14 -14.15 -1.86
CA ASP A 286 -19.45 -14.36 -3.28
C ASP A 286 -18.18 -14.74 -4.05
N GLU A 287 -17.95 -16.03 -4.25
CA GLU A 287 -16.77 -16.51 -4.99
C GLU A 287 -16.77 -16.13 -6.47
N SER A 288 -17.91 -15.68 -7.04
CA SER A 288 -17.94 -15.26 -8.45
C SER A 288 -17.15 -13.97 -8.72
N CYS A 289 -16.79 -13.22 -7.67
CA CYS A 289 -15.89 -12.08 -7.79
C CYS A 289 -14.40 -12.45 -7.88
N LEU A 290 -14.03 -13.73 -7.70
CA LEU A 290 -12.64 -14.17 -7.78
C LEU A 290 -12.22 -14.46 -9.24
N PRO A 291 -10.97 -14.14 -9.64
CA PRO A 291 -9.97 -13.42 -8.86
C PRO A 291 -10.32 -11.93 -8.70
N THR A 292 -9.95 -11.35 -7.57
CA THR A 292 -10.12 -9.92 -7.28
C THR A 292 -8.79 -9.34 -6.77
N THR A 293 -8.53 -8.09 -7.13
CA THR A 293 -7.21 -7.47 -6.97
C THR A 293 -7.30 -6.18 -6.17
N TYR A 294 -6.49 -6.10 -5.12
CA TYR A 294 -6.16 -4.91 -4.36
C TYR A 294 -4.86 -4.33 -4.94
N GLU A 295 -4.91 -3.10 -5.43
CA GLU A 295 -3.81 -2.50 -6.20
C GLU A 295 -3.21 -1.31 -5.44
N ILE A 296 -1.88 -1.28 -5.37
CA ILE A 296 -1.09 -0.34 -4.60
C ILE A 296 -0.14 0.35 -5.56
N ASP A 297 -0.24 1.67 -5.65
CA ASP A 297 0.63 2.52 -6.46
C ASP A 297 1.98 2.73 -5.76
N TYR A 298 1.97 3.17 -4.50
CA TYR A 298 3.18 3.28 -3.70
C TYR A 298 2.87 3.11 -2.21
N VAL A 299 3.93 2.87 -1.44
CA VAL A 299 3.94 3.06 0.02
C VAL A 299 5.13 3.93 0.39
N ARG A 300 4.91 4.97 1.19
CA ARG A 300 5.93 5.95 1.58
C ARG A 300 5.89 6.18 3.09
N VAL A 301 7.06 6.38 3.67
CA VAL A 301 7.25 6.68 5.08
C VAL A 301 8.13 7.91 5.21
N PHE A 302 7.65 8.86 6.00
CA PHE A 302 8.32 10.12 6.28
C PHE A 302 8.50 10.28 7.79
N GLN A 303 9.57 10.97 8.20
CA GLN A 303 9.80 11.35 9.60
C GLN A 303 9.98 12.85 9.73
N LYS A 304 9.71 13.39 10.92
CA LYS A 304 9.89 14.83 11.17
C LYS A 304 11.35 15.21 10.97
N ILE A 305 11.56 16.34 10.30
CA ILE A 305 12.88 16.96 10.20
C ILE A 305 13.27 17.48 11.58
N GLU A 306 14.48 17.15 12.03
CA GLU A 306 15.06 17.67 13.28
C GLU A 306 15.58 19.11 13.16
#